data_AF-A0A1B6JKS4-F1
#
_entry.id   AF-A0A1B6JKS4-F1
#
_cell.length_a   1.000
_cell.length_b   1.000
_cell.length_c   1.000
_cell.angle_alpha   90.00
_cell.angle_beta   90.00
_cell.angle_gamma   90.00
#
_symmetry.space_group_name_H-M   'P 1'
#
loop_
_entity.id
_entity.type
_entity.pdbx_description
1 polymer ?
#
loop_
_entity_poly.entity_id
_entity_poly.type
_entity_poly.pdbx_seq_one_letter_code
_entity_poly.pdbx_strand_id
1 'polypeptide(L)'
;TIAVTINCCIYMGFNVNHLDLSPNFARILMGITNGLANVTSIIAPLFVGLVINDETDIGEWRIVFLFSALAYFLGNLAFIILGSGQLQDWNEPNFHHSNNVNTDPKEDDWNGSA
;
A
#
# COMPACT_ATOMS: atom_id res chain seq x y z
N THR A 1 19.04 16.63 -11.22
CA THR A 1 18.96 15.25 -11.76
C THR A 1 18.83 14.21 -10.68
N ILE A 2 19.70 14.16 -9.66
CA ILE A 2 19.62 13.14 -8.59
C ILE A 2 18.30 13.22 -7.79
N ALA A 3 17.85 14.42 -7.43
CA ALA A 3 16.62 14.61 -6.66
C ALA A 3 15.35 14.10 -7.38
N VAL A 4 15.26 14.28 -8.70
CA VAL A 4 14.12 13.78 -9.48
C VAL A 4 14.17 12.26 -9.62
N THR A 5 15.36 11.67 -9.76
CA THR A 5 15.54 10.21 -9.79
C THR A 5 15.11 9.56 -8.47
N ILE A 6 15.48 10.15 -7.33
CA ILE A 6 15.08 9.64 -6.01
C ILE A 6 13.56 9.70 -5.84
N ASN A 7 12.91 10.79 -6.25
CA ASN A 7 11.44 10.89 -6.21
C ASN A 7 10.78 9.80 -7.05
N CYS A 8 11.26 9.57 -8.29
CA CYS A 8 10.72 8.50 -9.14
C CYS A 8 10.84 7.11 -8.50
N CYS A 9 11.98 6.79 -7.87
CA CYS A 9 12.18 5.52 -7.17
C CYS A 9 11.19 5.34 -6.01
N ILE A 10 10.93 6.40 -5.24
CA ILE A 10 9.96 6.36 -4.13
C ILE A 10 8.55 6.05 -4.65
N TYR A 11 8.10 6.74 -5.71
CA TYR A 11 6.78 6.50 -6.30
C TYR A 11 6.63 5.12 -6.93
N MET A 12 7.68 4.60 -7.58
CA MET A 12 7.68 3.24 -8.14
C MET A 12 7.64 2.19 -7.04
N GLY A 13 8.49 2.30 -6.02
CA GLY A 13 8.56 1.31 -4.94
C GLY A 13 7.25 1.19 -4.16
N PHE A 14 6.60 2.33 -3.89
CA PHE A 14 5.29 2.36 -3.24
C PHE A 14 4.18 1.69 -4.08
N ASN A 15 4.17 1.93 -5.40
CA ASN A 15 3.17 1.33 -6.28
C ASN A 15 3.36 -0.18 -6.47
N VAL A 16 4.61 -0.64 -6.63
CA VAL A 16 4.92 -2.07 -6.83
C VAL A 16 4.59 -2.88 -5.56
N ASN A 17 4.89 -2.36 -4.37
CA ASN A 17 4.61 -3.05 -3.12
C ASN A 17 3.10 -3.22 -2.83
N HIS A 18 2.24 -2.31 -3.31
CA HIS A 18 0.78 -2.47 -3.24
C HIS A 18 0.23 -3.51 -4.23
N LEU A 19 0.85 -3.62 -5.42
CA LEU A 19 0.47 -4.57 -6.45
C LEU A 19 0.93 -6.00 -6.11
N ASP A 20 2.07 -6.14 -5.46
CA ASP A 20 2.63 -7.45 -5.08
C ASP A 20 1.95 -8.05 -3.83
N LEU A 21 1.42 -7.22 -2.93
CA LEU A 21 0.92 -7.70 -1.63
C LEU A 21 -0.58 -8.00 -1.58
N SER A 22 -1.44 -7.29 -2.33
CA SER A 22 -2.90 -7.54 -2.31
C SER A 22 -3.64 -6.93 -3.52
N PRO A 23 -3.80 -7.66 -4.63
CA PRO A 23 -4.49 -7.14 -5.83
C PRO A 23 -5.97 -6.78 -5.57
N ASN A 24 -6.66 -7.43 -4.62
CA ASN A 24 -8.08 -7.18 -4.34
C ASN A 24 -8.36 -5.93 -3.48
N PHE A 25 -7.45 -5.54 -2.57
CA PHE A 25 -7.63 -4.37 -1.68
C PHE A 25 -6.67 -3.21 -1.96
N ALA A 26 -5.81 -3.34 -2.98
CA ALA A 26 -4.87 -2.29 -3.39
C ALA A 26 -5.54 -0.92 -3.58
N ARG A 27 -6.78 -0.86 -4.10
CA ARG A 27 -7.49 0.41 -4.35
C ARG A 27 -7.94 1.12 -3.08
N ILE A 28 -8.38 0.39 -2.05
CA ILE A 28 -8.81 0.97 -0.77
C ILE A 28 -7.60 1.42 0.04
N LEU A 29 -6.56 0.59 0.10
CA LEU A 29 -5.31 0.92 0.78
C LEU A 29 -4.61 2.13 0.12
N MET A 30 -4.54 2.16 -1.21
CA MET A 30 -3.98 3.29 -1.95
C MET A 30 -4.80 4.56 -1.74
N GLY A 31 -6.14 4.46 -1.64
CA GLY A 31 -7.02 5.58 -1.32
C GLY A 31 -6.80 6.14 0.08
N ILE A 32 -6.67 5.28 1.09
CA ILE A 32 -6.38 5.69 2.48
C ILE A 32 -5.01 6.36 2.54
N THR A 33 -3.98 5.78 1.92
CA THR A 33 -2.64 6.37 1.90
C THR A 33 -2.64 7.73 1.20
N ASN A 34 -3.38 7.89 0.09
CA ASN A 34 -3.48 9.17 -0.59
C ASN A 34 -4.21 10.22 0.26
N GLY A 35 -5.26 9.83 0.98
CA GLY A 35 -5.94 10.69 1.95
C GLY A 35 -5.00 11.15 3.07
N LEU A 36 -4.28 10.21 3.69
CA LEU A 36 -3.29 10.51 4.73
C LEU A 36 -2.15 11.38 4.20
N ALA A 37 -1.71 11.17 2.95
CA ALA A 37 -0.69 11.97 2.31
C ALA A 37 -1.15 13.43 2.13
N ASN A 38 -2.40 13.65 1.70
CA ASN A 38 -2.95 15.01 1.58
C ASN A 38 -3.10 15.70 2.94
N VAL A 39 -3.58 14.98 3.97
CA VAL A 39 -3.69 15.52 5.33
C VAL A 39 -2.30 15.91 5.87
N THR A 40 -1.31 15.04 5.69
CA THR A 40 0.07 15.31 6.12
C THR A 40 0.66 16.51 5.37
N SER A 41 0.34 16.66 4.08
CA SER A 41 0.79 17.78 3.24
C SER A 41 0.21 19.13 3.69
N ILE A 42 -0.97 19.13 4.31
CA ILE A 42 -1.57 20.33 4.91
C ILE A 42 -0.95 20.61 6.30
N ILE A 43 -0.72 19.57 7.10
CA ILE A 43 -0.18 19.71 8.46
C ILE A 43 1.26 20.20 8.45
N ALA A 44 2.09 19.75 7.50
CA ALA A 44 3.51 20.09 7.44
C ALA A 44 3.79 21.61 7.42
N PRO A 45 3.25 22.41 6.48
CA PRO A 45 3.47 23.86 6.47
C PRO A 45 2.80 24.57 7.66
N LEU A 46 1.67 24.06 8.17
CA LEU A 46 1.04 24.60 9.37
C LEU A 46 1.93 24.44 10.60
N PHE A 47 2.55 23.27 10.76
CA PHE A 47 3.49 23.00 11.84
C PHE A 47 4.72 23.91 11.75
N VAL A 48 5.31 24.03 10.56
CA VAL A 48 6.47 24.91 10.32
C VAL A 48 6.12 26.36 10.66
N GLY A 49 4.95 26.84 10.24
CA GLY A 49 4.49 28.21 10.54
C GLY A 49 4.18 28.49 12.02
N LEU A 50 4.02 27.45 12.85
CA LEU A 50 3.87 27.59 14.31
C LEU A 50 5.20 27.49 15.05
N VAL A 51 6.16 26.75 14.50
CA VAL A 51 7.47 26.51 15.12
C VAL A 51 8.47 27.61 14.79
N ILE A 52 8.41 28.18 13.59
CA ILE A 52 9.31 29.25 13.16
C ILE A 52 8.68 30.60 13.52
N ASN A 53 9.25 31.28 14.51
CA ASN A 53 8.90 32.66 14.87
C ASN A 53 9.90 33.66 14.28
N ASP A 54 11.16 33.25 14.12
CA ASP A 54 12.21 34.04 13.48
C ASP A 54 12.90 33.18 12.40
N GLU A 55 12.63 33.52 11.14
CA GLU A 55 13.17 32.79 9.99
C GLU A 55 14.72 32.77 9.94
N THR A 56 15.37 33.68 10.67
CA THR A 56 16.83 33.80 10.73
C THR A 56 17.46 32.95 11.84
N ASP A 57 16.67 32.43 12.79
CA ASP A 57 17.19 31.59 13.86
C ASP A 57 17.41 30.14 13.39
N ILE A 58 18.68 29.72 13.43
CA ILE A 58 19.11 28.37 13.05
C ILE A 58 18.58 27.32 14.04
N GLY A 59 18.29 27.70 15.29
CA GLY A 59 17.72 26.83 16.32
C GLY A 59 16.36 26.25 15.93
N GLU A 60 15.46 27.11 15.46
CA GLU A 60 14.10 26.73 15.06
C GLU A 60 14.10 25.80 13.85
N TRP A 61 14.95 26.06 12.85
CA TRP A 61 15.12 25.19 11.69
C TRP A 61 15.62 23.79 12.06
N ARG A 62 16.53 23.67 13.05
CA ARG A 62 17.00 22.35 13.52
C ARG A 62 15.85 21.52 14.08
N ILE A 63 14.92 22.13 14.82
CA ILE A 63 13.74 21.45 15.36
C ILE A 63 12.85 20.93 14.23
N VAL A 64 12.61 21.73 13.19
CA VAL A 64 11.82 21.33 12.02
C VAL A 64 12.46 20.13 11.29
N PHE A 65 13.77 20.16 11.06
CA PHE A 65 14.48 19.05 10.43
C PHE A 65 14.48 17.79 11.29
N LEU A 66 14.65 17.92 12.60
CA LEU A 66 14.63 16.79 13.53
C LEU A 66 13.24 16.14 13.59
N PHE A 67 12.19 16.96 13.56
CA PHE A 67 10.81 16.48 13.47
C PHE A 67 10.54 15.73 12.17
N SER A 68 11.02 16.26 11.04
CA SER A 68 10.91 15.59 9.74
C SER A 68 11.64 14.24 9.74
N ALA A 69 12.85 14.18 10.30
CA ALA A 69 13.61 12.94 10.45
C ALA A 69 12.85 11.91 11.33
N LEU A 70 12.24 12.36 12.43
CA LEU A 70 11.42 11.51 13.30
C LEU A 70 10.18 10.98 12.57
N ALA A 71 9.50 11.82 11.79
CA ALA A 71 8.33 11.42 11.00
C ALA A 71 8.70 10.33 9.97
N TYR A 72 9.82 10.49 9.26
CA TYR A 72 10.33 9.46 8.35
C TYR A 72 10.72 8.18 9.10
N PHE A 73 11.35 8.30 10.26
CA PHE A 73 11.74 7.14 11.07
C PHE A 73 10.52 6.36 11.56
N LEU A 74 9.49 7.04 12.08
CA LEU A 74 8.24 6.41 12.52
C LEU A 74 7.48 5.77 11.35
N GLY A 75 7.45 6.42 10.19
CA GLY A 75 6.87 5.85 8.97
C GLY A 75 7.61 4.58 8.55
N ASN A 76 8.94 4.61 8.56
CA ASN A 76 9.76 3.44 8.25
C ASN A 76 9.61 2.32 9.30
N LEU A 77 9.50 2.68 10.58
CA LEU A 77 9.28 1.73 11.67
C LEU A 77 7.90 1.07 11.54
N ALA A 78 6.85 1.84 11.25
CA ALA A 78 5.52 1.31 10.98
C ALA A 78 5.53 0.38 9.77
N PHE A 79 6.27 0.73 8.71
CA PHE A 79 6.48 -0.15 7.56
C PHE A 79 7.20 -1.45 7.93
N ILE A 80 8.23 -1.40 8.77
CA ILE A 80 8.94 -2.61 9.22
C ILE A 80 8.06 -3.49 10.12
N ILE A 81 7.23 -2.90 10.98
CA ILE A 81 6.38 -3.64 11.92
C ILE A 81 5.13 -4.22 11.24
N LEU A 82 4.48 -3.44 10.39
CA LEU A 82 3.20 -3.79 9.75
C LEU A 82 3.38 -4.37 8.34
N GLY A 83 4.55 -4.18 7.73
CA GLY A 83 4.90 -4.76 6.45
C GLY A 83 5.06 -6.26 6.57
N SER A 84 4.00 -6.99 6.29
CA SER A 84 4.07 -8.44 6.03
C SER A 84 4.24 -8.66 4.54
N GLY A 85 5.18 -9.51 4.14
CA GLY A 85 5.39 -9.91 2.73
C GLY A 85 4.57 -11.13 2.30
N GLN A 86 3.56 -11.51 3.09
CA GLN A 86 2.71 -12.67 2.81
C GLN A 86 1.36 -12.22 2.26
N LEU A 87 0.84 -12.95 1.26
CA LEU A 87 -0.57 -12.85 0.84
C LEU A 87 -1.44 -13.00 2.09
N GLN A 88 -2.21 -11.97 2.41
CA GLN A 88 -3.15 -12.04 3.53
C GLN A 88 -4.31 -12.98 3.20
N ASP A 89 -4.72 -13.82 4.16
CA ASP A 89 -5.71 -14.90 3.98
C ASP A 89 -7.08 -14.44 3.45
N TRP A 90 -7.41 -13.15 3.58
CA TRP A 90 -8.63 -12.55 3.03
C TRP A 90 -8.54 -12.23 1.53
N ASN A 91 -7.39 -12.45 0.88
CA ASN A 91 -7.18 -12.13 -0.53
C ASN A 91 -7.88 -13.13 -1.48
N GLU A 92 -8.22 -14.33 -1.01
CA GLU A 92 -9.08 -15.25 -1.77
C GLU A 92 -10.55 -14.90 -1.51
N PRO A 93 -11.33 -14.45 -2.52
CA PRO A 93 -12.77 -14.60 -2.42
C PRO A 93 -13.01 -16.10 -2.34
N ASN A 94 -13.71 -16.56 -1.31
CA ASN A 94 -14.11 -17.97 -1.16
C ASN A 94 -14.79 -18.44 -2.46
N PHE A 95 -14.02 -19.00 -3.39
CA PHE A 95 -14.58 -19.82 -4.45
C PHE A 95 -14.98 -21.09 -3.73
N HIS A 96 -16.24 -21.11 -3.31
CA HIS A 96 -16.95 -22.35 -3.02
C HIS A 96 -16.80 -23.24 -4.26
N HIS A 97 -15.78 -24.08 -4.24
CA HIS A 97 -15.65 -25.18 -5.17
C HIS A 97 -16.75 -26.15 -4.76
N SER A 98 -17.91 -25.99 -5.40
CA SER A 98 -19.00 -26.96 -5.41
C SER A 98 -18.50 -28.23 -6.12
N ASN A 99 -17.59 -28.95 -5.46
CA ASN A 99 -17.23 -30.32 -5.78
C ASN A 99 -18.38 -31.23 -5.32
N ASN A 100 -19.41 -31.31 -6.16
CA ASN A 100 -20.43 -32.34 -6.09
C ASN A 100 -20.28 -33.07 -7.44
N VAL A 101 -19.36 -34.05 -7.49
CA VAL A 101 -19.68 -35.47 -7.34
C VAL A 101 -20.72 -35.93 -8.37
N ASN A 102 -20.20 -36.72 -9.32
CA ASN A 102 -20.84 -37.74 -10.15
C ASN A 102 -21.94 -37.34 -11.16
N THR A 103 -21.54 -37.28 -12.43
CA THR A 103 -22.26 -37.98 -13.51
C THR A 103 -21.26 -38.51 -14.55
N ASP A 104 -20.59 -39.63 -14.28
CA ASP A 104 -20.25 -40.59 -15.33
C ASP A 104 -21.44 -41.56 -15.49
N PRO A 105 -21.62 -42.22 -16.64
CA PRO A 105 -21.81 -41.71 -17.99
C PRO A 105 -23.29 -41.93 -18.41
N LYS A 106 -23.86 -41.10 -19.29
CA LYS A 106 -25.05 -41.55 -20.02
C LYS A 106 -24.56 -42.55 -21.05
N GLU A 107 -24.92 -43.82 -20.89
CA GLU A 107 -24.85 -44.84 -21.92
C GLU A 107 -25.52 -44.27 -23.19
N ASP A 108 -24.72 -43.95 -24.20
CA ASP A 108 -25.17 -43.84 -25.56
C ASP A 108 -25.48 -45.26 -26.07
N ASP A 109 -26.73 -45.63 -25.87
CA ASP A 109 -27.46 -46.71 -26.54
C ASP A 109 -27.59 -46.40 -28.04
N TRP A 110 -26.45 -46.40 -28.74
CA TRP A 110 -26.41 -46.52 -30.20
C TRP A 110 -25.32 -47.50 -30.65
N ASN A 111 -25.45 -48.75 -30.19
CA ASN A 111 -24.88 -49.90 -30.87
C ASN A 111 -25.87 -50.39 -31.92
N GLY A 112 -25.43 -50.41 -33.17
CA GLY A 112 -26.19 -50.83 -34.33
C GLY A 112 -26.91 -52.18 -34.17
N SER A 113 -28.21 -52.13 -34.38
CA SER A 113 -28.96 -53.23 -34.96
C SER A 113 -29.09 -52.97 -36.47
N ALA A 114 -28.62 -53.96 -37.22
CA ALA A 114 -28.71 -54.14 -38.66
C ALA A 114 -30.10 -53.90 -39.27
#